data_AF-A0A9X7T1F1-F1
#
_entry.id   AF-A0A9X7T1F1-F1
#
_cell.length_a   1.000
_cell.length_b   1.000
_cell.length_c   1.000
_cell.angle_alpha   90.00
_cell.angle_beta   90.00
_cell.angle_gamma   90.00
#
_symmetry.space_group_name_H-M   'P 1'
#
loop_
_entity.id
_entity.type
_entity.pdbx_description
1 polymer ?
#
loop_
_entity_poly.entity_id
_entity_poly.type
_entity_poly.pdbx_seq_one_letter_code
_entity_poly.pdbx_strand_id
1 'polypeptide(L)'
;MRPNPQFLNRSSAFWAYTKLISEKLNYSKDGEIKKYSQTEMVYKLQELGIIIDPQMLGEVKAYLDYRADLLNGIIKRLFMDVHTARAVFYKLQAELYEKNGYTCALPFNKQKGEKKDYAYFTGIVNILTEHTLRTYAKQNGLQYGRDVKFDDNPLSLSYITDEAGRLQGIMSRRFDGAYPGTENPLAIWEVKEYYYTTTFGSRIADGVYETQLDGFEINTISKETQKNIQHIYFIDDFNTWWNMGKSYLCRIVDMLHVGHVDEVIFGKEVLERWPKVLHELLAAHEVAVQGR
;
A
#
# COMPACT_ATOMS: atom_id res chain seq x y z
N MET A 1 2.90 1.84 7.19
CA MET A 1 1.96 2.79 7.82
C MET A 1 0.57 2.20 7.91
N ARG A 2 -0.06 2.30 9.09
CA ARG A 2 -1.47 1.94 9.34
C ARG A 2 -2.39 3.16 9.41
N PRO A 3 -3.71 3.00 9.21
CA PRO A 3 -4.64 4.13 9.37
C PRO A 3 -4.67 4.60 10.82
N ASN A 4 -4.77 5.91 11.03
CA ASN A 4 -5.04 6.46 12.34
C ASN A 4 -6.49 6.15 12.75
N PRO A 5 -6.72 5.46 13.88
CA PRO A 5 -8.07 5.07 14.32
C PRO A 5 -9.05 6.24 14.47
N GLN A 6 -8.55 7.46 14.70
CA GLN A 6 -9.38 8.65 14.82
C GLN A 6 -10.14 9.00 13.53
N PHE A 7 -9.67 8.54 12.37
CA PHE A 7 -10.25 8.86 11.07
C PHE A 7 -10.83 7.65 10.32
N LEU A 8 -10.94 6.51 11.02
CA LEU A 8 -11.66 5.35 10.51
C LEU A 8 -13.18 5.56 10.58
N ASN A 9 -13.92 4.77 9.81
CA ASN A 9 -15.40 4.73 9.81
C ASN A 9 -16.08 6.08 9.54
N ARG A 10 -15.42 6.96 8.79
CA ARG A 10 -15.98 8.25 8.38
C ARG A 10 -16.96 8.07 7.22
N SER A 11 -17.96 8.96 7.15
CA SER A 11 -19.03 8.90 6.14
C SER A 11 -18.53 9.23 4.73
N SER A 12 -19.31 8.85 3.71
CA SER A 12 -19.04 9.25 2.33
C SER A 12 -19.02 10.78 2.17
N ALA A 13 -19.85 11.50 2.92
CA ALA A 13 -19.88 12.97 2.93
C ALA A 13 -18.55 13.56 3.44
N PHE A 14 -17.99 13.01 4.53
CA PHE A 14 -16.69 13.43 5.04
C PHE A 14 -15.60 13.34 3.97
N TRP A 15 -15.51 12.18 3.29
CA TRP A 15 -14.52 11.97 2.23
C TRP A 15 -14.78 12.83 0.99
N ALA A 16 -16.04 13.14 0.68
CA ALA A 16 -16.41 14.06 -0.39
C ALA A 16 -15.91 15.47 -0.11
N TYR A 17 -16.10 16.00 1.11
CA TYR A 17 -15.55 17.29 1.51
C TYR A 17 -14.03 17.29 1.50
N THR A 18 -13.37 16.27 2.07
CA THR A 18 -11.90 16.13 2.03
C THR A 18 -11.36 16.23 0.61
N LYS A 19 -11.97 15.51 -0.34
CA LYS A 19 -11.55 15.49 -1.75
C LYS A 19 -11.82 16.82 -2.45
N LEU A 20 -13.03 17.36 -2.30
CA LEU A 20 -13.45 18.61 -2.96
C LEU A 20 -12.61 19.80 -2.49
N ILE A 21 -12.42 19.94 -1.18
CA ILE A 21 -11.64 21.04 -0.60
C ILE A 21 -10.19 20.96 -1.08
N SER A 22 -9.59 19.76 -1.08
CA SER A 22 -8.21 19.57 -1.52
C SER A 22 -8.01 19.89 -3.01
N GLU A 23 -8.99 19.54 -3.85
CA GLU A 23 -8.95 19.85 -5.28
C GLU A 23 -9.14 21.35 -5.54
N LYS A 24 -10.14 21.98 -4.90
CA LYS A 24 -10.47 23.39 -5.15
C LYS A 24 -9.53 24.39 -4.51
N LEU A 25 -8.84 24.01 -3.43
CA LEU A 25 -7.84 24.87 -2.77
C LEU A 25 -6.40 24.50 -3.09
N ASN A 26 -6.19 23.53 -3.99
CA ASN A 26 -4.93 22.89 -4.34
C ASN A 26 -4.30 22.08 -3.21
N TYR A 27 -3.88 20.85 -3.53
CA TYR A 27 -3.27 19.91 -2.58
C TYR A 27 -1.95 20.37 -1.97
N SER A 28 -1.20 21.22 -2.68
CA SER A 28 0.15 21.63 -2.28
C SER A 28 0.45 23.05 -2.71
N LYS A 29 1.32 23.72 -1.95
CA LYS A 29 1.86 25.05 -2.25
C LYS A 29 3.33 25.08 -1.83
N ASP A 30 4.18 25.74 -2.62
CA ASP A 30 5.60 25.95 -2.29
C ASP A 30 6.37 24.64 -1.98
N GLY A 31 6.02 23.56 -2.68
CA GLY A 31 6.70 22.26 -2.54
C GLY A 31 6.27 21.43 -1.32
N GLU A 32 5.24 21.84 -0.59
CA GLU A 32 4.69 21.14 0.59
C GLU A 32 3.18 20.90 0.45
N ILE A 33 2.65 19.90 1.15
CA ILE A 33 1.20 19.66 1.25
C ILE A 33 0.56 20.82 2.02
N LYS A 34 -0.49 21.38 1.44
CA LYS A 34 -1.16 22.58 1.95
C LYS A 34 -2.05 22.24 3.14
N LYS A 35 -1.98 23.06 4.19
CA LYS A 35 -3.01 23.19 5.22
C LYS A 35 -3.96 24.32 4.86
N TYR A 36 -5.22 24.20 5.27
CA TYR A 36 -6.27 25.16 4.96
C TYR A 36 -6.82 25.78 6.24
N SER A 37 -7.07 27.09 6.21
CA SER A 37 -7.86 27.75 7.25
C SER A 37 -9.34 27.43 7.09
N GLN A 38 -10.11 27.47 8.19
CA GLN A 38 -11.56 27.27 8.11
C GLN A 38 -12.22 28.32 7.20
N THR A 39 -11.74 29.57 7.26
CA THR A 39 -12.24 30.66 6.41
C THR A 39 -12.05 30.35 4.92
N GLU A 40 -10.87 29.89 4.50
CA GLU A 40 -10.63 29.48 3.11
C GLU A 40 -11.57 28.34 2.67
N MET A 41 -11.75 27.34 3.54
CA MET A 41 -12.62 26.18 3.26
C MET A 41 -14.08 26.61 3.10
N VAL A 42 -14.61 27.40 4.04
CA VAL A 42 -15.99 27.89 4.01
C VAL A 42 -16.21 28.78 2.80
N TYR A 43 -15.33 29.76 2.57
CA TYR A 43 -15.43 30.66 1.43
C TYR A 43 -15.47 29.87 0.11
N LYS A 44 -14.59 28.87 -0.05
CA LYS A 44 -14.55 28.06 -1.27
C LYS A 44 -15.81 27.21 -1.45
N LEU A 45 -16.37 26.66 -0.38
CA LEU A 45 -17.60 25.88 -0.45
C LEU A 45 -18.82 26.78 -0.76
N GLN A 46 -18.87 27.98 -0.18
CA GLN A 46 -19.91 28.98 -0.46
C GLN A 46 -19.89 29.45 -1.92
N GLU A 47 -18.71 29.68 -2.51
CA GLU A 47 -18.57 29.98 -3.94
C GLU A 47 -19.17 28.87 -4.85
N LEU A 48 -19.20 27.63 -4.37
CA LEU A 48 -19.80 26.49 -5.07
C LEU A 48 -21.28 26.25 -4.71
N GLY A 49 -21.87 27.08 -3.84
CA GLY A 49 -23.23 26.89 -3.34
C GLY A 49 -23.37 25.69 -2.39
N ILE A 50 -22.26 25.19 -1.82
CA ILE A 50 -22.24 24.02 -0.94
C ILE A 50 -22.24 24.49 0.51
N ILE A 51 -23.20 23.97 1.28
CA ILE A 51 -23.30 24.20 2.72
C ILE A 51 -22.49 23.10 3.44
N ILE A 52 -21.85 23.47 4.54
CA ILE A 52 -21.18 22.55 5.46
C ILE A 52 -21.54 22.97 6.88
N ASP A 53 -21.93 22.01 7.72
CA ASP A 53 -22.17 22.29 9.13
C ASP A 53 -20.83 22.47 9.89
N PRO A 54 -20.82 23.22 11.00
CA PRO A 54 -19.57 23.52 11.73
C PRO A 54 -18.84 22.28 12.26
N GLN A 55 -19.56 21.20 12.59
CA GLN A 55 -18.95 19.98 13.11
C GLN A 55 -18.20 19.26 11.99
N MET A 56 -18.85 19.00 10.86
CA MET A 56 -18.23 18.39 9.67
C MET A 56 -17.02 19.21 9.19
N LEU A 57 -17.13 20.53 9.19
CA LEU A 57 -16.00 21.42 8.85
C LEU A 57 -14.81 21.21 9.78
N GLY A 58 -15.07 21.14 11.09
CA GLY A 58 -14.03 20.89 12.11
C GLY A 58 -13.36 19.54 11.92
N GLU A 59 -14.13 18.47 11.71
CA GLU A 59 -13.62 17.11 11.51
C GLU A 59 -12.78 16.99 10.23
N VAL A 60 -13.28 17.52 9.10
CA VAL A 60 -12.58 17.51 7.81
C VAL A 60 -11.29 18.31 7.91
N LYS A 61 -11.32 19.48 8.55
CA LYS A 61 -10.12 20.28 8.78
C LYS A 61 -9.08 19.51 9.60
N ALA A 62 -9.49 18.89 10.71
CA ALA A 62 -8.59 18.14 11.58
C ALA A 62 -7.88 17.02 10.80
N TYR A 63 -8.62 16.31 9.94
CA TYR A 63 -8.03 15.29 9.07
C TYR A 63 -7.09 15.86 8.01
N LEU A 64 -7.47 16.96 7.34
CA LEU A 64 -6.62 17.60 6.34
C LEU A 64 -5.30 18.11 6.96
N ASP A 65 -5.35 18.65 8.17
CA ASP A 65 -4.17 19.08 8.92
C ASP A 65 -3.30 17.88 9.31
N TYR A 66 -3.90 16.81 9.84
CA TYR A 66 -3.21 15.55 10.15
C TYR A 66 -2.51 14.98 8.91
N ARG A 67 -3.21 14.90 7.79
CA ARG A 67 -2.69 14.38 6.53
C ARG A 67 -1.52 15.21 6.01
N ALA A 68 -1.61 16.54 6.10
CA ALA A 68 -0.54 17.44 5.72
C ALA A 68 0.69 17.25 6.63
N ASP A 69 0.52 17.18 7.95
CA ASP A 69 1.61 16.98 8.91
C ASP A 69 2.32 15.65 8.71
N LEU A 70 1.54 14.58 8.52
CA LEU A 70 2.05 13.25 8.22
C LEU A 70 2.89 13.25 6.94
N LEU A 71 2.36 13.82 5.85
CA LEU A 71 3.03 13.80 4.56
C LEU A 71 4.31 14.64 4.56
N ASN A 72 4.23 15.88 5.06
CA ASN A 72 5.37 16.82 5.09
C ASN A 72 6.44 16.40 6.12
N GLY A 73 6.01 15.95 7.30
CA GLY A 73 6.89 15.68 8.44
C GLY A 73 7.56 14.32 8.40
N ILE A 74 6.84 13.28 7.93
CA ILE A 74 7.27 11.88 8.03
C ILE A 74 7.46 11.28 6.64
N ILE A 75 6.38 11.15 5.86
CA ILE A 75 6.36 10.32 4.63
C ILE A 75 7.37 10.83 3.60
N LYS A 76 7.50 12.14 3.42
CA LYS A 76 8.50 12.77 2.53
C LYS A 76 9.91 12.16 2.69
N ARG A 77 10.30 11.82 3.92
CA ARG A 77 11.66 11.36 4.25
C ARG A 77 11.86 9.85 4.10
N LEU A 78 10.79 9.11 3.79
CA LEU A 78 10.81 7.66 3.69
C LEU A 78 11.15 7.19 2.27
N PHE A 79 10.76 7.95 1.25
CA PHE A 79 11.05 7.60 -0.13
C PHE A 79 12.54 7.54 -0.42
N MET A 80 12.93 6.57 -1.24
CA MET A 80 14.28 6.43 -1.77
C MET A 80 14.35 7.07 -3.17
N ASP A 81 15.54 7.53 -3.53
CA ASP A 81 15.88 7.74 -4.94
C ASP A 81 16.41 6.44 -5.56
N VAL A 82 16.64 6.45 -6.88
CA VAL A 82 17.13 5.29 -7.63
C VAL A 82 18.46 4.74 -7.09
N HIS A 83 19.35 5.62 -6.63
CA HIS A 83 20.67 5.23 -6.14
C HIS A 83 20.57 4.51 -4.80
N THR A 84 19.76 5.05 -3.91
CA THR A 84 19.49 4.49 -2.58
C THR A 84 18.78 3.14 -2.72
N ALA A 85 17.73 3.07 -3.54
CA ALA A 85 16.99 1.82 -3.78
C ALA A 85 17.89 0.73 -4.37
N ARG A 86 18.72 1.08 -5.37
CA ARG A 86 19.72 0.18 -5.96
C ARG A 86 20.70 -0.34 -4.90
N ALA A 87 21.24 0.55 -4.07
CA ALA A 87 22.21 0.17 -3.03
C ALA A 87 21.60 -0.76 -1.98
N VAL A 88 20.36 -0.46 -1.54
CA VAL A 88 19.62 -1.32 -0.59
C VAL A 88 19.34 -2.69 -1.20
N PHE A 89 18.86 -2.73 -2.45
CA PHE A 89 18.57 -3.98 -3.15
C PHE A 89 19.82 -4.87 -3.25
N TYR A 90 20.93 -4.35 -3.77
CA TYR A 90 22.15 -5.15 -3.94
C TYR A 90 22.76 -5.59 -2.60
N LYS A 91 22.61 -4.78 -1.56
CA LYS A 91 22.99 -5.18 -0.20
C LYS A 91 22.18 -6.40 0.26
N LEU A 92 20.84 -6.34 0.16
CA LEU A 92 19.99 -7.46 0.55
C LEU A 92 20.19 -8.69 -0.34
N GLN A 93 20.47 -8.49 -1.62
CA GLN A 93 20.80 -9.57 -2.54
C GLN A 93 22.04 -10.32 -2.09
N ALA A 94 23.14 -9.62 -1.81
CA ALA A 94 24.39 -10.25 -1.38
C ALA A 94 24.29 -10.85 0.03
N GLU A 95 23.73 -10.11 0.99
CA GLU A 95 23.76 -10.49 2.41
C GLU A 95 22.70 -11.54 2.77
N LEU A 96 21.56 -11.53 2.07
CA LEU A 96 20.44 -12.43 2.36
C LEU A 96 20.19 -13.41 1.21
N TYR A 97 19.88 -12.91 0.01
CA TYR A 97 19.38 -13.75 -1.08
C TYR A 97 20.40 -14.82 -1.51
N GLU A 98 21.61 -14.40 -1.89
CA GLU A 98 22.66 -15.31 -2.38
C GLU A 98 23.17 -16.22 -1.26
N LYS A 99 23.46 -15.64 -0.10
CA LYS A 99 24.03 -16.37 1.05
C LYS A 99 23.12 -17.48 1.57
N ASN A 100 21.81 -17.30 1.50
CA ASN A 100 20.84 -18.25 2.04
C ASN A 100 20.12 -19.07 0.94
N GLY A 101 20.49 -18.90 -0.33
CA GLY A 101 19.87 -19.61 -1.45
C GLY A 101 18.38 -19.35 -1.56
N TYR A 102 17.97 -18.09 -1.47
CA TYR A 102 16.58 -17.68 -1.68
C TYR A 102 16.18 -17.87 -3.13
N THR A 103 14.88 -18.09 -3.33
CA THR A 103 14.31 -18.49 -4.61
C THR A 103 13.27 -17.52 -5.14
N CYS A 104 12.94 -16.49 -4.36
CA CYS A 104 11.96 -15.50 -4.76
C CYS A 104 12.39 -14.74 -6.03
N ALA A 105 11.42 -14.37 -6.85
CA ALA A 105 11.63 -13.63 -8.08
C ALA A 105 12.31 -12.29 -7.79
N LEU A 106 13.39 -12.03 -8.53
CA LEU A 106 14.03 -10.71 -8.65
C LEU A 106 13.77 -10.19 -10.07
N PRO A 107 12.59 -9.63 -10.37
CA PRO A 107 12.23 -9.25 -11.72
C PRO A 107 13.05 -8.07 -12.23
N PHE A 108 13.31 -8.02 -13.54
CA PHE A 108 13.85 -6.84 -14.18
C PHE A 108 12.78 -5.76 -14.35
N ASN A 109 13.20 -4.50 -14.27
CA ASN A 109 12.37 -3.37 -14.64
C ASN A 109 12.04 -3.39 -16.14
N LYS A 110 11.03 -2.61 -16.55
CA LYS A 110 10.58 -2.53 -17.95
C LYS A 110 11.45 -1.61 -18.84
N GLN A 111 12.57 -1.11 -18.31
CA GLN A 111 13.45 -0.18 -19.04
C GLN A 111 14.40 -0.93 -19.99
N LYS A 112 15.06 -0.17 -20.86
CA LYS A 112 16.01 -0.67 -21.86
C LYS A 112 17.36 0.04 -21.71
N GLY A 113 18.40 -0.54 -22.31
CA GLY A 113 19.75 0.03 -22.32
C GLY A 113 20.33 0.18 -20.92
N GLU A 114 21.00 1.29 -20.65
CA GLU A 114 21.68 1.58 -19.38
C GLU A 114 20.72 1.68 -18.16
N LYS A 115 19.43 1.89 -18.41
CA LYS A 115 18.39 1.92 -17.36
C LYS A 115 17.82 0.55 -17.05
N LYS A 116 18.11 -0.47 -17.89
CA LYS A 116 17.66 -1.84 -17.65
C LYS A 116 18.42 -2.39 -16.46
N ASP A 117 17.66 -2.71 -15.41
CA ASP A 117 18.18 -3.26 -14.16
C ASP A 117 17.04 -4.00 -13.44
N TYR A 118 17.28 -4.51 -12.24
CA TYR A 118 16.23 -5.05 -11.39
C TYR A 118 15.16 -4.00 -11.06
N ALA A 119 13.94 -4.48 -10.84
CA ALA A 119 12.88 -3.74 -10.17
C ALA A 119 13.22 -3.76 -8.67
N TYR A 120 14.02 -2.78 -8.23
CA TYR A 120 14.70 -2.84 -6.93
C TYR A 120 13.71 -2.97 -5.78
N PHE A 121 12.62 -2.21 -5.81
CA PHE A 121 11.70 -2.18 -4.69
C PHE A 121 10.91 -3.48 -4.59
N THR A 122 10.46 -4.01 -5.74
CA THR A 122 9.84 -5.33 -5.84
C THR A 122 10.79 -6.42 -5.32
N GLY A 123 12.05 -6.38 -5.73
CA GLY A 123 13.07 -7.32 -5.25
C GLY A 123 13.33 -7.21 -3.74
N ILE A 124 13.39 -6.00 -3.19
CA ILE A 124 13.51 -5.77 -1.74
C ILE A 124 12.34 -6.40 -0.99
N VAL A 125 11.10 -6.16 -1.44
CA VAL A 125 9.88 -6.75 -0.85
C VAL A 125 9.98 -8.27 -0.87
N ASN A 126 10.29 -8.87 -2.02
CA ASN A 126 10.38 -10.32 -2.17
C ASN A 126 11.46 -10.97 -1.29
N ILE A 127 12.67 -10.38 -1.24
CA ILE A 127 13.76 -10.88 -0.40
C ILE A 127 13.38 -10.84 1.08
N LEU A 128 12.79 -9.73 1.54
CA LEU A 128 12.36 -9.59 2.93
C LEU A 128 11.21 -10.54 3.28
N THR A 129 10.28 -10.78 2.35
CA THR A 129 9.22 -11.76 2.54
C THR A 129 9.80 -13.15 2.76
N GLU A 130 10.61 -13.64 1.81
CA GLU A 130 11.21 -14.97 1.93
C GLU A 130 12.09 -15.11 3.17
N HIS A 131 12.90 -14.09 3.48
CA HIS A 131 13.74 -14.06 4.68
C HIS A 131 12.90 -14.25 5.95
N THR A 132 11.82 -13.49 6.08
CA THR A 132 10.96 -13.48 7.26
C THR A 132 10.25 -14.83 7.41
N LEU A 133 9.68 -15.36 6.32
CA LEU A 133 8.96 -16.64 6.33
C LEU A 133 9.89 -17.82 6.62
N ARG A 134 11.10 -17.85 6.03
CA ARG A 134 12.10 -18.90 6.32
C ARG A 134 12.59 -18.84 7.76
N THR A 135 12.81 -17.65 8.29
CA THR A 135 13.24 -17.46 9.68
C THR A 135 12.17 -17.97 10.64
N TYR A 136 10.92 -17.57 10.42
CA TYR A 136 9.78 -18.05 11.19
C TYR A 136 9.63 -19.58 11.08
N ALA A 137 9.73 -20.14 9.87
CA ALA A 137 9.61 -21.58 9.68
C ALA A 137 10.68 -22.35 10.47
N LYS A 138 11.95 -21.90 10.39
CA LYS A 138 13.06 -22.48 11.15
C LYS A 138 12.84 -22.41 12.66
N GLN A 139 12.35 -21.28 13.17
CA GLN A 139 12.11 -21.08 14.60
C GLN A 139 10.99 -21.97 15.15
N ASN A 140 10.02 -22.33 14.31
CA ASN A 140 8.85 -23.12 14.70
C ASN A 140 8.91 -24.59 14.24
N GLY A 141 10.06 -25.05 13.74
CA GLY A 141 10.21 -26.42 13.26
C GLY A 141 9.39 -26.76 12.01
N LEU A 142 9.00 -25.73 11.24
CA LEU A 142 8.24 -25.84 10.00
C LEU A 142 9.17 -25.85 8.77
N GLN A 143 8.68 -26.37 7.66
CA GLN A 143 9.37 -26.40 6.39
C GLN A 143 8.89 -25.28 5.45
N TYR A 144 9.77 -24.33 5.13
CA TYR A 144 9.51 -23.32 4.10
C TYR A 144 9.25 -23.97 2.74
N GLY A 145 8.28 -23.45 1.99
CA GLY A 145 7.82 -23.99 0.71
C GLY A 145 6.74 -25.08 0.84
N ARG A 146 6.61 -25.70 2.02
CA ARG A 146 5.56 -26.68 2.33
C ARG A 146 4.52 -26.12 3.30
N ASP A 147 4.97 -25.78 4.50
CA ASP A 147 4.09 -25.36 5.59
C ASP A 147 3.90 -23.84 5.60
N VAL A 148 4.94 -23.09 5.23
CA VAL A 148 4.92 -21.64 5.09
C VAL A 148 5.52 -21.27 3.75
N LYS A 149 4.76 -20.54 2.94
CA LYS A 149 5.17 -20.07 1.62
C LYS A 149 4.42 -18.79 1.27
N PHE A 150 4.83 -18.16 0.21
CA PHE A 150 4.10 -17.07 -0.43
C PHE A 150 4.22 -17.22 -1.94
N ASP A 151 3.39 -16.47 -2.64
CA ASP A 151 3.44 -16.34 -4.09
C ASP A 151 3.96 -14.94 -4.43
N ASP A 152 5.14 -14.89 -5.04
CA ASP A 152 5.90 -13.66 -5.35
C ASP A 152 5.70 -13.15 -6.77
N ASN A 153 4.95 -13.91 -7.57
CA ASN A 153 4.51 -13.56 -8.90
C ASN A 153 3.30 -14.45 -9.28
N PRO A 154 2.11 -14.14 -8.76
CA PRO A 154 1.01 -15.10 -8.78
C PRO A 154 0.47 -15.48 -10.15
N LEU A 155 0.63 -14.61 -11.15
CA LEU A 155 0.17 -14.79 -12.53
C LEU A 155 -1.29 -15.27 -12.69
N SER A 156 -2.09 -15.17 -11.63
CA SER A 156 -3.44 -15.67 -11.47
C SER A 156 -4.25 -14.72 -10.59
N LEU A 157 -5.58 -14.78 -10.72
CA LEU A 157 -6.48 -13.99 -9.88
C LEU A 157 -6.55 -14.61 -8.48
N SER A 158 -6.67 -13.76 -7.46
CA SER A 158 -6.93 -14.22 -6.10
C SER A 158 -8.42 -14.49 -5.90
N TYR A 159 -8.77 -15.58 -5.24
CA TYR A 159 -10.15 -16.01 -5.05
C TYR A 159 -10.38 -16.66 -3.68
N ILE A 160 -11.63 -16.64 -3.25
CA ILE A 160 -12.09 -17.15 -1.96
C ILE A 160 -13.05 -18.31 -2.21
N THR A 161 -12.81 -19.42 -1.51
CA THR A 161 -13.70 -20.60 -1.49
C THR A 161 -14.21 -20.84 -0.08
N ASP A 162 -15.35 -21.50 0.08
CA ASP A 162 -15.78 -22.00 1.39
C ASP A 162 -15.11 -23.35 1.74
N GLU A 163 -15.46 -23.93 2.88
CA GLU A 163 -14.90 -25.21 3.34
C GLU A 163 -15.25 -26.39 2.42
N ALA A 164 -16.34 -26.28 1.65
CA ALA A 164 -16.74 -27.27 0.65
C ALA A 164 -16.06 -27.05 -0.71
N GLY A 165 -15.17 -26.04 -0.82
CA GLY A 165 -14.48 -25.70 -2.06
C GLY A 165 -15.33 -24.91 -3.06
N ARG A 166 -16.48 -24.35 -2.64
CA ARG A 166 -17.34 -23.55 -3.53
C ARG A 166 -16.83 -22.13 -3.61
N LEU A 167 -16.67 -21.60 -4.82
CA LEU A 167 -16.26 -20.22 -5.06
C LEU A 167 -17.25 -19.22 -4.42
N GLN A 168 -16.72 -18.31 -3.61
CA GLN A 168 -17.46 -17.26 -2.93
C GLN A 168 -17.15 -15.86 -3.47
N GLY A 169 -15.92 -15.65 -3.98
CA GLY A 169 -15.50 -14.36 -4.50
C GLY A 169 -14.17 -14.46 -5.25
N ILE A 170 -13.90 -13.49 -6.12
CA ILE A 170 -12.68 -13.42 -6.94
C ILE A 170 -12.35 -11.95 -7.23
N MET A 171 -11.05 -11.64 -7.26
CA MET A 171 -10.56 -10.31 -7.61
C MET A 171 -10.51 -10.12 -9.13
N SER A 172 -10.73 -8.89 -9.61
CA SER A 172 -10.69 -8.60 -11.06
C SER A 172 -9.27 -8.52 -11.64
N ARG A 173 -8.25 -8.36 -10.80
CA ARG A 173 -6.85 -8.26 -11.23
C ARG A 173 -5.90 -9.19 -10.48
N ARG A 174 -4.69 -9.28 -11.05
CA ARG A 174 -3.55 -9.97 -10.45
C ARG A 174 -2.79 -8.98 -9.58
N PHE A 175 -2.24 -9.49 -8.48
CA PHE A 175 -1.43 -8.74 -7.53
C PHE A 175 0.05 -9.07 -7.71
N ASP A 176 0.93 -8.23 -7.19
CA ASP A 176 2.38 -8.43 -7.28
C ASP A 176 2.86 -9.52 -6.30
N GLY A 177 2.08 -9.81 -5.26
CA GLY A 177 2.25 -11.02 -4.46
C GLY A 177 1.07 -11.33 -3.56
N ALA A 178 1.07 -12.55 -3.01
CA ALA A 178 0.02 -13.06 -2.15
C ALA A 178 0.58 -14.00 -1.07
N TYR A 179 -0.03 -13.98 0.11
CA TYR A 179 0.31 -14.86 1.22
C TYR A 179 -0.95 -15.58 1.75
N PRO A 180 -0.94 -16.92 1.88
CA PRO A 180 0.12 -17.85 1.45
C PRO A 180 0.16 -18.11 -0.07
N GLY A 181 -0.86 -17.66 -0.80
CA GLY A 181 -1.02 -17.80 -2.25
C GLY A 181 -2.35 -17.18 -2.69
N THR A 182 -2.80 -17.46 -3.91
CA THR A 182 -4.00 -16.82 -4.49
C THR A 182 -5.33 -17.47 -4.12
N GLU A 183 -5.30 -18.68 -3.58
CA GLU A 183 -6.50 -19.34 -3.03
C GLU A 183 -6.61 -19.01 -1.54
N ASN A 184 -7.73 -18.41 -1.14
CA ASN A 184 -7.99 -17.95 0.23
C ASN A 184 -6.80 -17.16 0.84
N PRO A 185 -6.28 -16.12 0.16
CA PRO A 185 -5.17 -15.33 0.69
C PRO A 185 -5.54 -14.69 2.03
N LEU A 186 -4.55 -14.64 2.93
CA LEU A 186 -4.59 -13.79 4.12
C LEU A 186 -4.11 -12.38 3.81
N ALA A 187 -3.21 -12.23 2.84
CA ALA A 187 -2.76 -10.94 2.35
C ALA A 187 -2.48 -10.97 0.86
N ILE A 188 -2.69 -9.83 0.22
CA ILE A 188 -2.31 -9.53 -1.16
C ILE A 188 -1.69 -8.15 -1.21
N TRP A 189 -0.75 -7.95 -2.14
CA TRP A 189 -0.07 -6.67 -2.23
C TRP A 189 0.26 -6.23 -3.64
N GLU A 190 0.38 -4.91 -3.78
CA GLU A 190 0.84 -4.25 -4.99
C GLU A 190 2.11 -3.45 -4.69
N VAL A 191 3.02 -3.41 -5.68
CA VAL A 191 4.27 -2.65 -5.61
C VAL A 191 4.28 -1.62 -6.74
N LYS A 192 4.33 -0.34 -6.37
CA LYS A 192 4.47 0.77 -7.32
C LYS A 192 5.83 1.46 -7.15
N GLU A 193 6.75 1.13 -8.06
CA GLU A 193 8.07 1.75 -8.17
C GLU A 193 8.25 2.47 -9.53
N TYR A 194 8.84 3.67 -9.51
CA TYR A 194 8.88 4.54 -10.70
C TYR A 194 10.21 5.30 -10.93
N TYR A 195 11.34 4.78 -10.43
CA TYR A 195 12.64 5.47 -10.38
C TYR A 195 13.20 6.11 -11.67
N TYR A 196 12.73 5.68 -12.84
CA TYR A 196 13.20 6.19 -14.13
C TYR A 196 12.18 7.08 -14.84
N THR A 197 11.08 7.42 -14.17
CA THR A 197 10.00 8.24 -14.70
C THR A 197 10.36 9.72 -14.64
N THR A 198 10.10 10.45 -15.73
CA THR A 198 10.35 11.89 -15.83
C THR A 198 9.10 12.75 -15.72
N THR A 199 7.91 12.15 -15.85
CA THR A 199 6.61 12.85 -15.79
C THR A 199 5.59 12.04 -15.00
N PHE A 200 4.71 12.72 -14.27
CA PHE A 200 3.57 12.06 -13.63
C PHE A 200 2.46 11.80 -14.65
N GLY A 201 2.62 10.71 -15.41
CA GLY A 201 1.69 10.32 -16.47
C GLY A 201 0.47 9.55 -15.96
N SER A 202 -0.50 9.33 -16.85
CA SER A 202 -1.74 8.60 -16.56
C SER A 202 -1.49 7.24 -15.92
N ARG A 203 -0.46 6.50 -16.37
CA ARG A 203 -0.12 5.18 -15.83
C ARG A 203 0.13 5.16 -14.32
N ILE A 204 0.72 6.22 -13.76
CA ILE A 204 0.97 6.31 -12.31
C ILE A 204 -0.34 6.65 -11.58
N ALA A 205 -1.14 7.54 -12.16
CA ALA A 205 -2.47 7.87 -11.64
C ALA A 205 -3.40 6.66 -11.65
N ASP A 206 -3.43 5.92 -12.76
CA ASP A 206 -4.20 4.69 -12.95
C ASP A 206 -3.85 3.68 -11.86
N GLY A 207 -2.57 3.51 -11.54
CA GLY A 207 -2.15 2.65 -10.43
C GLY A 207 -2.80 3.00 -9.08
N VAL A 208 -3.07 4.28 -8.80
CA VAL A 208 -3.76 4.70 -7.56
C VAL A 208 -5.26 4.42 -7.62
N TYR A 209 -5.88 4.60 -8.79
CA TYR A 209 -7.32 4.33 -8.97
C TYR A 209 -7.62 2.83 -9.01
N GLU A 210 -6.71 2.04 -9.59
CA GLU A 210 -6.75 0.58 -9.55
C GLU A 210 -6.78 0.09 -8.11
N THR A 211 -5.83 0.52 -7.27
CA THR A 211 -5.78 0.14 -5.84
C THR A 211 -7.07 0.49 -5.09
N GLN A 212 -7.72 1.61 -5.43
CA GLN A 212 -9.02 1.97 -4.84
C GLN A 212 -10.13 1.01 -5.24
N LEU A 213 -10.16 0.59 -6.51
CA LEU A 213 -11.11 -0.41 -7.01
C LEU A 213 -10.84 -1.77 -6.36
N ASP A 214 -9.59 -2.18 -6.26
CA ASP A 214 -9.19 -3.44 -5.61
C ASP A 214 -9.65 -3.46 -4.15
N GLY A 215 -9.40 -2.37 -3.43
CA GLY A 215 -9.89 -2.21 -2.06
C GLY A 215 -11.42 -2.25 -1.94
N PHE A 216 -12.15 -1.78 -2.96
CA PHE A 216 -13.60 -1.91 -2.99
C PHE A 216 -14.06 -3.35 -3.19
N GLU A 217 -13.42 -4.10 -4.11
CA GLU A 217 -13.71 -5.52 -4.33
C GLU A 217 -13.40 -6.36 -3.10
N ILE A 218 -12.21 -6.16 -2.51
CA ILE A 218 -11.77 -6.87 -1.29
C ILE A 218 -12.76 -6.63 -0.15
N ASN A 219 -13.19 -5.39 0.06
CA ASN A 219 -14.17 -5.05 1.10
C ASN A 219 -15.54 -5.69 0.84
N THR A 220 -15.95 -5.80 -0.42
CA THR A 220 -17.22 -6.45 -0.80
C THR A 220 -17.16 -7.94 -0.47
N ILE A 221 -16.12 -8.62 -0.96
CA ILE A 221 -15.90 -10.05 -0.70
C ILE A 221 -15.76 -10.31 0.81
N SER A 222 -15.03 -9.48 1.54
CA SER A 222 -14.83 -9.64 2.99
C SER A 222 -16.16 -9.51 3.76
N LYS A 223 -17.03 -8.57 3.37
CA LYS A 223 -18.36 -8.42 3.98
C LYS A 223 -19.27 -9.62 3.73
N GLU A 224 -19.24 -10.18 2.52
CA GLU A 224 -20.09 -11.31 2.14
C GLU A 224 -19.60 -12.62 2.75
N THR A 225 -18.28 -12.82 2.81
CA THR A 225 -17.67 -14.09 3.23
C THR A 225 -17.23 -14.12 4.69
N GLN A 226 -17.18 -12.97 5.37
CA GLN A 226 -16.58 -12.80 6.70
C GLN A 226 -15.10 -13.23 6.76
N LYS A 227 -14.44 -13.31 5.60
CA LYS A 227 -13.01 -13.59 5.48
C LYS A 227 -12.28 -12.31 5.12
N ASN A 228 -11.46 -11.83 6.04
CA ASN A 228 -10.68 -10.62 5.82
C ASN A 228 -9.39 -10.95 5.05
N ILE A 229 -9.14 -10.22 3.98
CA ILE A 229 -7.90 -10.27 3.20
C ILE A 229 -7.18 -8.94 3.43
N GLN A 230 -5.96 -8.99 3.94
CA GLN A 230 -5.17 -7.77 4.12
C GLN A 230 -4.67 -7.24 2.77
N HIS A 231 -5.00 -6.00 2.47
CA HIS A 231 -4.57 -5.32 1.25
C HIS A 231 -3.42 -4.36 1.54
N ILE A 232 -2.25 -4.66 0.99
CA ILE A 232 -0.99 -3.99 1.34
C ILE A 232 -0.42 -3.27 0.12
N TYR A 233 -0.11 -1.99 0.28
CA TYR A 233 0.28 -1.12 -0.82
C TYR A 233 1.71 -0.59 -0.61
N PHE A 234 2.64 -1.04 -1.45
CA PHE A 234 4.03 -0.59 -1.41
C PHE A 234 4.24 0.50 -2.44
N ILE A 235 4.79 1.65 -2.03
CA ILE A 235 5.16 2.72 -2.96
C ILE A 235 6.55 3.25 -2.70
N ASP A 236 7.30 3.48 -3.77
CA ASP A 236 8.60 4.15 -3.69
C ASP A 236 8.96 4.95 -4.96
N ASP A 237 9.99 5.78 -4.82
CA ASP A 237 10.50 6.84 -5.69
C ASP A 237 10.13 8.25 -5.21
N PHE A 238 11.12 8.92 -4.61
CA PHE A 238 11.00 10.28 -4.12
C PHE A 238 10.58 11.25 -5.22
N ASN A 239 11.14 11.12 -6.42
CA ASN A 239 10.84 12.07 -7.49
C ASN A 239 9.39 11.91 -7.98
N THR A 240 8.97 10.67 -8.27
CA THR A 240 7.60 10.41 -8.71
C THR A 240 6.58 10.83 -7.68
N TRP A 241 6.71 10.37 -6.44
CA TRP A 241 5.66 10.56 -5.46
C TRP A 241 5.71 11.92 -4.78
N TRP A 242 6.89 12.39 -4.37
CA TRP A 242 7.01 13.66 -3.67
C TRP A 242 7.09 14.86 -4.60
N ASN A 243 7.98 14.85 -5.59
CA ASN A 243 8.16 16.03 -6.44
C ASN A 243 6.97 16.23 -7.36
N MET A 244 6.47 15.17 -7.99
CA MET A 244 5.42 15.26 -9.01
C MET A 244 4.03 14.83 -8.50
N GLY A 245 3.97 13.87 -7.57
CA GLY A 245 2.75 13.12 -7.22
C GLY A 245 2.01 13.51 -5.96
N LYS A 246 2.26 14.69 -5.37
CA LYS A 246 1.72 15.09 -4.05
C LYS A 246 0.21 14.91 -3.89
N SER A 247 -0.57 15.28 -4.91
CA SER A 247 -2.03 15.13 -4.85
C SER A 247 -2.46 13.66 -4.82
N TYR A 248 -1.68 12.76 -5.41
CA TYR A 248 -1.91 11.31 -5.37
C TYR A 248 -1.46 10.71 -4.05
N LEU A 249 -0.38 11.23 -3.45
CA LEU A 249 -0.02 10.88 -2.07
C LEU A 249 -1.14 11.20 -1.08
N CYS A 250 -1.81 12.34 -1.22
CA CYS A 250 -3.00 12.63 -0.42
C CYS A 250 -4.10 11.59 -0.63
N ARG A 251 -4.37 11.18 -1.87
CA ARG A 251 -5.38 10.15 -2.19
C ARG A 251 -5.00 8.76 -1.64
N ILE A 252 -3.71 8.44 -1.58
CA ILE A 252 -3.19 7.21 -0.98
C ILE A 252 -3.45 7.20 0.53
N VAL A 253 -3.15 8.31 1.22
CA VAL A 253 -3.47 8.43 2.64
C VAL A 253 -4.99 8.41 2.87
N ASP A 254 -5.78 9.03 1.99
CA ASP A 254 -7.24 8.98 2.07
C ASP A 254 -7.75 7.55 1.94
N MET A 255 -7.30 6.79 0.94
CA MET A 255 -7.80 5.43 0.74
C MET A 255 -7.38 4.45 1.85
N LEU A 256 -6.24 4.71 2.51
CA LEU A 256 -5.84 4.02 3.74
C LEU A 256 -6.86 4.24 4.86
N HIS A 257 -7.32 5.47 5.09
CA HIS A 257 -8.29 5.76 6.14
C HIS A 257 -9.74 5.44 5.76
N VAL A 258 -10.05 5.40 4.46
CA VAL A 258 -11.31 4.85 3.94
C VAL A 258 -11.38 3.34 4.17
N GLY A 259 -10.23 2.66 4.28
CA GLY A 259 -10.14 1.20 4.44
C GLY A 259 -10.12 0.45 3.11
N HIS A 260 -9.64 1.07 2.03
CA HIS A 260 -9.38 0.37 0.76
C HIS A 260 -8.02 -0.36 0.78
N VAL A 261 -7.10 0.08 1.62
CA VAL A 261 -5.84 -0.60 1.91
C VAL A 261 -5.69 -0.63 3.43
N ASP A 262 -5.17 -1.72 3.96
CA ASP A 262 -4.94 -1.90 5.40
C ASP A 262 -3.59 -1.31 5.83
N GLU A 263 -2.63 -1.31 4.90
CA GLU A 263 -1.26 -0.91 5.12
C GLU A 263 -0.70 -0.22 3.87
N VAL A 264 -0.05 0.93 4.05
CA VAL A 264 0.79 1.54 3.00
C VAL A 264 2.22 1.60 3.49
N ILE A 265 3.17 1.03 2.75
CA ILE A 265 4.58 0.99 3.11
C ILE A 265 5.37 1.89 2.15
N PHE A 266 6.00 2.92 2.71
CA PHE A 266 6.68 3.97 1.93
C PHE A 266 8.19 3.75 1.91
N GLY A 267 8.76 3.50 0.74
CA GLY A 267 10.20 3.42 0.51
C GLY A 267 10.96 2.65 1.59
N LYS A 268 11.91 3.31 2.26
CA LYS A 268 12.80 2.66 3.24
C LYS A 268 12.09 2.08 4.47
N GLU A 269 10.83 2.47 4.74
CA GLU A 269 10.00 1.87 5.79
C GLU A 269 9.85 0.36 5.57
N VAL A 270 9.96 -0.12 4.33
CA VAL A 270 9.88 -1.56 3.97
C VAL A 270 10.84 -2.41 4.80
N LEU A 271 12.03 -1.90 5.11
CA LEU A 271 13.07 -2.64 5.82
C LEU A 271 12.68 -2.99 7.26
N GLU A 272 11.80 -2.19 7.87
CA GLU A 272 11.40 -2.35 9.27
C GLU A 272 9.93 -2.76 9.42
N ARG A 273 9.03 -2.20 8.61
CA ARG A 273 7.59 -2.44 8.75
C ARG A 273 7.18 -3.76 8.10
N TRP A 274 7.72 -4.09 6.94
CA TRP A 274 7.26 -5.27 6.22
C TRP A 274 7.46 -6.60 6.97
N PRO A 275 8.64 -6.86 7.58
CA PRO A 275 8.81 -8.06 8.42
C PRO A 275 7.82 -8.12 9.59
N LYS A 276 7.49 -6.99 10.21
CA LYS A 276 6.51 -6.93 11.30
C LYS A 276 5.11 -7.30 10.83
N VAL A 277 4.69 -6.78 9.66
CA VAL A 277 3.40 -7.13 9.07
C VAL A 277 3.32 -8.63 8.77
N LEU A 278 4.38 -9.22 8.22
CA LEU A 278 4.42 -10.65 7.97
C LEU A 278 4.31 -11.47 9.26
N HIS A 279 4.96 -11.07 10.35
CA HIS A 279 4.78 -11.73 11.65
C HIS A 279 3.35 -11.62 12.18
N GLU A 280 2.69 -10.48 11.99
CA GLU A 280 1.27 -10.30 12.34
C GLU A 280 0.37 -11.24 11.52
N LEU A 281 0.63 -11.39 10.22
CA LEU A 281 -0.08 -12.31 9.32
C LEU A 281 0.15 -13.78 9.71
N LEU A 282 1.38 -14.14 10.08
CA LEU A 282 1.74 -15.49 10.53
C LEU A 282 0.98 -15.86 11.80
N ALA A 283 0.96 -14.97 12.79
CA ALA A 283 0.21 -15.18 14.03
C ALA A 283 -1.31 -15.33 13.76
N ALA A 284 -1.87 -14.53 12.85
CA ALA A 284 -3.28 -14.66 12.45
C ALA A 284 -3.55 -16.01 11.75
N HIS A 285 -2.61 -16.49 10.92
CA HIS A 285 -2.73 -17.78 10.24
C HIS A 285 -2.75 -18.95 11.23
N GLU A 286 -1.87 -18.96 12.23
CA GLU A 286 -1.84 -20.00 13.27
C GLU A 286 -3.17 -20.12 14.01
N VAL A 287 -3.75 -18.99 14.42
CA VAL A 287 -5.05 -18.95 15.09
C VAL A 287 -6.15 -19.52 14.20
N ALA A 288 -6.15 -19.17 12.91
CA ALA A 288 -7.14 -19.66 11.95
C ALA A 288 -7.03 -21.17 11.69
N VAL A 289 -5.83 -21.75 11.76
CA VAL A 289 -5.59 -23.19 11.57
C VAL A 289 -5.92 -23.98 12.85
N GLN A 290 -5.58 -23.47 14.03
CA GLN A 290 -5.83 -24.14 15.32
C GLN A 290 -7.30 -24.08 15.78
N GLY A 291 -8.08 -23.11 15.26
CA GLY A 291 -9.51 -22.97 15.55
C GLY A 291 -10.43 -23.85 14.70
N ARG A 292 -9.87 -24.70 13.83
CA ARG A 292 -10.58 -25.73 13.05
C ARG A 292 -10.34 -27.11 13.67
#